data_AF-A0A7S1QSV8-F1
#
_entry.id   AF-A0A7S1QSV8-F1
#
_cell.length_a   1.000
_cell.length_b   1.000
_cell.length_c   1.000
_cell.angle_alpha   90.00
_cell.angle_beta   90.00
_cell.angle_gamma   90.00
#
_symmetry.space_group_name_H-M   'P 1'
#
loop_
_entity.id
_entity.type
_entity.pdbx_description
1 polymer ?
#
loop_
_entity_poly.entity_id
_entity_poly.type
_entity_poly.pdbx_seq_one_letter_code
_entity_poly.pdbx_strand_id
1 'polypeptide(L)'
;LKAMQRDLIAGYSEPEFQRQLKALPAGPAGLQAKGELMWTVQAPVIMRYGFPPTPDGLALSNVVFTKDVNRDPEVAKNNEDLFISLVPEMAERRAREAAAPAQAKAAGAAPRGRSVELAL
;
A
#
# COMPACT_ATOMS: atom_id res chain seq x y z
N LEU A 1 8.32 11.57 10.21
CA LEU A 1 6.87 11.41 9.96
C LEU A 1 6.59 10.84 8.57
N LYS A 2 6.95 11.55 7.48
CA LYS A 2 6.79 11.05 6.10
C LYS A 2 7.46 9.70 5.84
N ALA A 3 8.70 9.54 6.30
CA ALA A 3 9.42 8.26 6.20
C ALA A 3 8.71 7.12 6.95
N MET A 4 8.17 7.40 8.14
CA MET A 4 7.39 6.42 8.90
C MET A 4 6.13 5.99 8.16
N GLN A 5 5.40 6.93 7.54
CA GLN A 5 4.24 6.58 6.71
C GLN A 5 4.66 5.72 5.51
N ARG A 6 5.77 6.03 4.84
CA ARG A 6 6.28 5.20 3.72
C ARG A 6 6.65 3.79 4.16
N ASP A 7 7.25 3.64 5.33
CA ASP A 7 7.58 2.32 5.88
C ASP A 7 6.32 1.52 6.26
N LEU A 8 5.30 2.17 6.80
CA LEU A 8 3.99 1.57 7.04
C LEU A 8 3.33 1.16 5.72
N ILE A 9 3.33 2.04 4.70
CA ILE A 9 2.79 1.75 3.36
C ILE A 9 3.51 0.55 2.75
N ALA A 10 4.85 0.50 2.83
CA ALA A 10 5.64 -0.61 2.33
C ALA A 10 5.22 -1.93 3.00
N GLY A 11 5.18 -1.97 4.33
CA GLY A 11 4.76 -3.16 5.07
C GLY A 11 3.33 -3.60 4.77
N TYR A 12 2.39 -2.65 4.65
CA TYR A 12 1.03 -2.99 4.24
C TYR A 12 0.92 -3.41 2.78
N SER A 13 1.82 -2.98 1.91
CA SER A 13 1.81 -3.35 0.48
C SER A 13 2.48 -4.70 0.22
N GLU A 14 3.08 -5.33 1.24
CA GLU A 14 3.71 -6.64 1.09
C GLU A 14 2.70 -7.70 0.62
N PRO A 15 3.05 -8.55 -0.37
CA PRO A 15 2.13 -9.54 -0.91
C PRO A 15 1.57 -10.49 0.15
N GLU A 16 2.39 -10.87 1.12
CA GLU A 16 1.94 -11.75 2.21
C GLU A 16 0.93 -11.07 3.12
N PHE A 17 1.19 -9.83 3.53
CA PHE A 17 0.25 -9.03 4.32
C PHE A 17 -1.08 -8.89 3.60
N GLN A 18 -1.06 -8.55 2.31
CA GLN A 18 -2.27 -8.41 1.49
C GLN A 18 -3.04 -9.73 1.35
N ARG A 19 -2.36 -10.88 1.23
CA ARG A 19 -3.02 -12.19 1.25
C ARG A 19 -3.71 -12.46 2.58
N GLN A 20 -3.04 -12.20 3.70
CA GLN A 20 -3.60 -12.41 5.04
C GLN A 20 -4.78 -11.47 5.31
N LEU A 21 -4.66 -10.20 4.92
CA LEU A 21 -5.72 -9.20 5.07
C LEU A 21 -7.01 -9.59 4.33
N LYS A 22 -6.88 -10.17 3.12
CA LYS A 22 -8.03 -10.67 2.33
C LYS A 22 -8.69 -11.90 2.92
N ALA A 23 -7.93 -12.72 3.64
CA ALA A 23 -8.44 -13.96 4.23
C ALA A 23 -9.21 -13.73 5.54
N LEU A 24 -9.23 -12.50 6.07
CA LEU A 24 -9.92 -12.18 7.31
C LEU A 24 -11.45 -12.30 7.14
N PRO A 25 -12.16 -12.83 8.16
CA PRO A 25 -13.62 -12.93 8.12
C PRO A 25 -14.27 -11.54 8.18
N ALA A 26 -15.54 -11.44 7.80
CA ALA A 26 -16.33 -10.23 8.02
C ALA A 26 -16.75 -10.09 9.51
N GLY A 27 -17.12 -8.87 9.90
CA GLY A 27 -17.67 -8.59 11.23
C GLY A 27 -16.63 -8.41 12.34
N PRO A 28 -17.04 -8.45 13.62
CA PRO A 28 -16.18 -8.08 14.75
C PRO A 28 -14.90 -8.91 14.88
N ALA A 29 -14.97 -10.23 14.65
CA ALA A 29 -13.81 -11.10 14.68
C ALA A 29 -12.77 -10.72 13.60
N GLY A 30 -13.24 -10.32 12.41
CA GLY A 30 -12.40 -9.79 11.34
C GLY A 30 -11.71 -8.48 11.70
N LEU A 31 -12.43 -7.57 12.36
CA LEU A 31 -11.87 -6.30 12.80
C LEU A 31 -10.78 -6.49 13.86
N GLN A 32 -10.98 -7.41 14.80
CA GLN A 32 -9.95 -7.77 15.78
C GLN A 32 -8.71 -8.35 15.09
N ALA A 33 -8.89 -9.38 14.24
CA ALA A 33 -7.80 -10.02 13.53
C ALA A 33 -7.06 -9.03 12.60
N LYS A 34 -7.77 -8.04 12.03
CA LYS A 34 -7.16 -6.95 11.26
C LYS A 34 -6.25 -6.09 12.12
N GLY A 35 -6.68 -5.76 13.35
CA GLY A 35 -5.84 -5.02 14.30
C GLY A 35 -4.56 -5.79 14.65
N GLU A 36 -4.69 -7.09 14.94
CA GLU A 36 -3.56 -7.98 15.24
C GLU A 36 -2.60 -8.09 14.03
N LEU A 37 -3.14 -8.24 12.82
CA LEU A 37 -2.36 -8.27 11.59
C LEU A 37 -1.63 -6.93 11.37
N MET A 38 -2.33 -5.80 11.50
CA MET A 38 -1.72 -4.47 11.37
C MET A 38 -0.59 -4.26 12.38
N TRP A 39 -0.72 -4.81 13.60
CA TRP A 39 0.28 -4.70 14.64
C TRP A 39 1.63 -5.34 14.24
N THR A 40 1.59 -6.42 13.46
CA THR A 40 2.82 -7.07 12.93
C THR A 40 3.69 -6.13 12.09
N VAL A 41 3.08 -5.12 11.47
CA VAL A 41 3.77 -4.07 10.70
C VAL A 41 4.03 -2.84 11.58
N GLN A 42 3.04 -2.40 12.36
CA GLN A 42 3.12 -1.16 13.14
C GLN A 42 4.21 -1.21 14.21
N ALA A 43 4.25 -2.26 15.02
CA ALA A 43 5.18 -2.35 16.15
C ALA A 43 6.66 -2.17 15.75
N PRO A 44 7.21 -2.93 14.78
CA PRO A 44 8.59 -2.73 14.36
C PRO A 44 8.82 -1.40 13.61
N VAL A 45 7.79 -0.83 12.97
CA VAL A 45 7.92 0.49 12.33
C VAL A 45 8.03 1.59 13.38
N ILE A 46 7.04 1.73 14.27
CA ILE A 46 7.02 2.83 15.25
C ILE A 46 8.25 2.82 16.17
N MET A 47 8.75 1.62 16.50
CA MET A 47 10.01 1.43 17.25
C MET A 47 11.22 2.06 16.55
N ARG A 48 11.34 1.91 15.23
CA ARG A 48 12.42 2.52 14.44
C ARG A 48 12.38 4.06 14.43
N TYR A 49 11.22 4.64 14.72
CA TYR A 49 11.03 6.10 14.78
C TYR A 49 10.98 6.64 16.22
N GLY A 50 11.41 5.85 17.20
CA GLY A 50 11.58 6.29 18.59
C GLY A 50 10.33 6.18 19.45
N PHE A 51 9.26 5.53 18.98
CA PHE A 51 8.07 5.27 19.78
C PHE A 51 8.14 3.86 20.38
N PRO A 52 7.71 3.65 21.64
CA PRO A 52 7.62 2.30 22.20
C PRO A 52 6.71 1.40 21.34
N PRO A 53 7.05 0.11 21.13
CA PRO A 53 6.17 -0.84 20.45
C PRO A 53 5.05 -1.31 21.39
N THR A 54 4.22 -0.37 21.84
CA THR A 54 3.08 -0.58 22.73
C THR A 54 1.85 0.17 22.19
N PRO A 55 0.62 -0.16 22.64
CA PRO A 55 -0.57 0.61 22.27
C PRO A 55 -0.43 2.11 22.55
N ASP A 56 0.16 2.48 23.68
CA ASP A 56 0.42 3.89 24.02
C ASP A 56 1.45 4.53 23.09
N GLY A 57 2.51 3.81 22.73
CA GLY A 57 3.50 4.29 21.76
C GLY A 57 2.90 4.50 20.36
N LEU A 58 1.97 3.65 19.94
CA LEU A 58 1.19 3.85 18.72
C LEU A 58 0.27 5.07 18.82
N ALA A 59 -0.39 5.28 19.95
CA ALA A 59 -1.20 6.48 20.16
C ALA A 59 -0.33 7.76 20.09
N LEU A 60 0.83 7.75 20.73
CA LEU A 60 1.81 8.85 20.67
C LEU A 60 2.32 9.10 19.25
N SER A 61 2.57 8.04 18.47
CA SER A 61 3.01 8.17 17.07
C SER A 61 1.95 8.73 16.13
N ASN A 62 0.68 8.71 16.53
CA ASN A 62 -0.40 9.37 15.81
C ASN A 62 -0.52 10.87 16.18
N VAL A 63 -0.26 11.24 17.44
CA VAL A 63 -0.39 12.64 17.92
C VAL A 63 0.55 13.61 17.19
N VAL A 64 1.70 13.12 16.72
CA VAL A 64 2.65 13.92 15.94
C VAL A 64 2.12 14.36 14.57
N PHE A 65 1.07 13.73 14.05
CA PHE A 65 0.37 14.16 12.83
C PHE A 65 -0.69 15.22 13.17
N THR A 66 -0.22 16.40 13.55
CA THR A 66 -1.09 17.54 13.86
C THR A 66 -1.85 18.03 12.63
N LYS A 67 -2.85 18.91 12.83
CA LYS A 67 -3.60 19.54 11.73
C LYS A 67 -2.69 20.20 10.70
N ASP A 68 -1.64 20.88 11.14
CA ASP A 68 -0.71 21.56 10.23
C ASP A 68 0.22 20.60 9.50
N VAL A 69 0.66 19.52 10.16
CA VAL A 69 1.42 18.45 9.50
C VAL A 69 0.58 17.77 8.41
N ASN A 70 -0.71 17.55 8.66
CA ASN A 70 -1.61 16.94 7.67
C ASN A 70 -1.95 17.84 6.47
N ARG A 71 -1.60 19.13 6.51
CA ARG A 71 -1.71 20.03 5.35
C ARG A 71 -0.54 19.88 4.37
N ASP A 72 0.53 19.22 4.78
CA ASP A 72 1.62 18.87 3.85
C ASP A 72 1.07 17.90 2.79
N PRO A 73 1.23 18.20 1.49
CA PRO A 73 0.63 17.40 0.42
C PRO A 73 1.16 15.97 0.37
N GLU A 74 2.42 15.74 0.76
CA GLU A 74 3.01 14.41 0.81
C GLU A 74 2.45 13.61 1.98
N VAL A 75 2.25 14.25 3.14
CA VAL A 75 1.58 13.61 4.29
C VAL A 75 0.15 13.25 3.95
N ALA A 76 -0.60 14.15 3.31
CA ALA A 76 -1.98 13.91 2.89
C ALA A 76 -2.07 12.73 1.90
N LYS A 77 -1.18 12.70 0.89
CA LYS A 77 -1.08 11.58 -0.04
C LYS A 77 -0.74 10.27 0.68
N ASN A 78 0.21 10.29 1.60
CA ASN A 78 0.58 9.10 2.36
C ASN A 78 -0.58 8.58 3.24
N ASN A 79 -1.41 9.47 3.80
CA ASN A 79 -2.61 9.07 4.54
C ASN A 79 -3.63 8.36 3.63
N GLU A 80 -3.81 8.86 2.42
CA GLU A 80 -4.64 8.20 1.40
C GLU A 80 -4.06 6.83 1.01
N ASP A 81 -2.75 6.76 0.78
CA ASP A 81 -2.04 5.51 0.45
C ASP A 81 -2.19 4.47 1.58
N LEU A 82 -2.01 4.88 2.84
CA LEU A 82 -2.23 4.02 4.01
C LEU A 82 -3.66 3.48 4.06
N PHE A 83 -4.65 4.35 3.83
CA PHE A 83 -6.06 3.95 3.83
C PHE A 83 -6.36 2.95 2.71
N ILE A 84 -5.89 3.21 1.50
CA ILE A 84 -6.06 2.32 0.35
C ILE A 84 -5.42 0.96 0.62
N SER A 85 -4.20 0.91 1.16
CA SER A 85 -3.50 -0.36 1.44
C SER A 85 -4.21 -1.22 2.49
N LEU A 86 -5.08 -0.64 3.33
CA LEU A 86 -5.82 -1.36 4.35
C LEU A 86 -7.24 -1.78 3.92
N VAL A 87 -7.62 -1.48 2.67
CA VAL A 87 -8.89 -1.93 2.08
C VAL A 87 -8.58 -2.74 0.82
N PRO A 88 -8.64 -4.08 0.87
CA PRO A 88 -8.17 -4.94 -0.20
C PRO A 88 -8.72 -4.60 -1.59
N GLU A 89 -10.00 -4.26 -1.68
CA GLU A 89 -10.67 -3.93 -2.95
C GLU A 89 -10.08 -2.66 -3.58
N MET A 90 -9.73 -1.66 -2.75
CA MET A 90 -9.11 -0.43 -3.22
C MET A 90 -7.64 -0.63 -3.58
N ALA A 91 -6.90 -1.41 -2.79
CA ALA A 91 -5.52 -1.76 -3.08
C ALA A 91 -5.41 -2.50 -4.43
N GLU A 92 -6.29 -3.47 -4.69
CA GLU A 92 -6.34 -4.17 -5.96
C GLU A 92 -6.72 -3.28 -7.13
N ARG A 93 -7.73 -2.41 -6.96
CA ARG A 93 -8.12 -1.45 -8.00
C ARG A 93 -6.94 -0.59 -8.39
N ARG A 94 -6.21 -0.06 -7.41
CA ARG A 94 -5.01 0.74 -7.64
C ARG A 94 -3.92 -0.04 -8.35
N ALA A 95 -3.68 -1.30 -7.97
CA ALA A 95 -2.72 -2.16 -8.65
C ALA A 95 -3.10 -2.40 -10.12
N ARG A 96 -4.39 -2.61 -10.42
CA ARG A 96 -4.90 -2.75 -11.79
C ARG A 96 -4.73 -1.48 -12.60
N GLU A 97 -5.07 -0.33 -12.03
CA GLU A 97 -4.91 0.99 -12.69
C GLU A 97 -3.45 1.32 -12.98
N ALA A 98 -2.54 0.98 -12.05
CA ALA A 98 -1.10 1.16 -12.25
C ALA A 98 -0.52 0.24 -13.35
N ALA A 99 -1.09 -0.96 -13.52
CA ALA A 99 -0.67 -1.91 -14.55
C ALA A 99 -1.24 -1.60 -15.95
N ALA A 100 -2.35 -0.87 -16.04
CA ALA A 100 -3.02 -0.51 -17.30
C ALA A 100 -2.12 0.25 -18.30
N PRO A 101 -1.35 1.31 -17.92
CA PRO A 101 -0.46 1.99 -18.86
C PRO A 101 0.74 1.14 -19.32
N ALA A 102 1.12 0.10 -18.58
CA ALA A 102 2.19 -0.81 -18.98
C ALA A 102 1.74 -1.78 -20.11
N GLN A 103 0.47 -2.18 -20.11
CA GLN A 103 -0.08 -3.09 -21.13
C GLN A 103 -0.36 -2.37 -22.46
N ALA A 104 -0.75 -1.09 -22.43
CA ALA A 104 -0.94 -0.29 -23.64
C ALA A 104 0.37 -0.04 -24.42
N LYS A 105 1.51 0.07 -23.72
CA LYS A 105 2.84 0.18 -24.36
C LYS A 105 3.36 -1.15 -24.92
N ALA A 106 3.04 -2.28 -24.28
CA ALA A 106 3.45 -3.60 -24.77
C ALA A 106 2.65 -4.06 -26.01
N ALA A 107 1.35 -3.72 -26.10
CA ALA A 107 0.51 -4.05 -27.24
C ALA A 107 0.81 -3.22 -28.51
N GLY A 108 1.48 -2.07 -28.37
CA GLY A 108 1.90 -1.22 -29.49
C GLY A 108 3.21 -1.64 -30.18
N ALA A 109 3.92 -2.63 -29.63
CA ALA A 109 5.24 -3.06 -30.10
C ALA A 109 5.22 -4.47 -30.70
N ALA A 110 4.35 -4.73 -31.68
CA ALA A 110 4.46 -5.90 -32.55
C ALA A 110 5.22 -5.53 -33.84
N PRO A 111 6.20 -6.34 -34.30
CA PRO A 111 7.07 -5.99 -35.42
C PRO A 111 6.30 -6.05 -36.74
N ARG A 112 6.24 -4.92 -37.46
CA ARG A 112 5.90 -4.91 -38.88
C ARG A 112 7.10 -5.45 -39.67
N GLY A 113 7.12 -6.74 -39.98
CA GLY A 113 8.25 -7.32 -40.71
C GLY A 113 8.10 -8.78 -41.14
N ARG A 114 7.13 -9.07 -42.01
CA ARG A 114 7.12 -10.17 -43.01
C ARG A 114 6.15 -9.75 -44.10
N SER A 115 6.32 -9.97 -45.39
CA SER A 115 7.37 -10.49 -46.28
C SER A 115 6.85 -10.13 -47.68
N VAL A 116 7.72 -9.83 -48.64
CA VAL A 116 7.39 -10.13 -50.04
C VAL A 116 8.63 -10.77 -50.67
N GLU A 117 8.62 -12.09 -50.72
CA GLU A 117 9.30 -12.82 -51.80
C GLU A 117 8.70 -12.36 -53.12
N LEU A 118 9.53 -11.83 -54.01
CA LEU A 118 9.17 -11.67 -55.40
C LEU A 118 9.87 -12.79 -56.17
N ALA A 119 9.10 -13.82 -56.51
CA ALA A 119 9.45 -14.72 -57.59
C ALA A 119 9.36 -13.93 -58.91
N LEU A 120 10.45 -13.93 -59.68
CA LEU A 120 10.52 -14.10 -61.14
C LEU A 120 11.98 -14.24 -61.54
#